data_AF-A0A3M7Q0E4-F1
#
_entry.id   AF-A0A3M7Q0E4-F1
#
_cell.length_a   1.000
_cell.length_b   1.000
_cell.length_c   1.000
_cell.angle_alpha   90.00
_cell.angle_beta   90.00
_cell.angle_gamma   90.00
#
_symmetry.space_group_name_H-M   'P 1'
#
loop_
_entity.id
_entity.type
_entity.pdbx_description
1 polymer ?
#
loop_
_entity_poly.entity_id
_entity_poly.type
_entity_poly.pdbx_seq_one_letter_code
_entity_poly.pdbx_strand_id
1 'polypeptide(L)'
;MINKKFLIILCALFVLKPLEFSVIASLRQRNLEKAKEILDRYPLIDGHNDLPHMLRNNFQNQFELFDLNDLKESLAKQNKSDAITHTDIKRIKEGKLSGQFWAIYASCESNAKDAIRRHLEQVDVVYRYVEQYADFFQLVTSSEDIMKAFKAKKFISLLGLESGHAIDSSLAILRIFYALGVRYMTLTHNCNVPWATNNLVDRFDNASAYGGLTEFGRKVIREMNRLGMMVDLSHVSHQTMLDALEESKAPVIFSHSSVYSLCNHTRNVRDDVLLKLKQNNGIIMINLYNGFILPNGQVPNMNDIIAHFNYVKNLTGGVDQIGIGADFDGVSSTPPDVKDVSMYPALFAALLENKWTEEELAKIAGQNIIRVLSANEKVAKTLEYIEPIDDIIDQKDLGDLMISIESKKFKRSLVIGVLIATIALIIGLSLGLALTQTSFDDNFKKAEQLLTKFPLIDGHNDVPSMVRKNFKNQFKLFDFNDLTKMKDELLGTNGVTHTDIMRLKKGRLGAQFWAAYASCESLAKDAARIHLEQLDMMKRLINKFPSVMKYVDNSKDLIKVFQEGKIASLIGLESGHAIDSSLAILRIFYALGVRYMTLTHNCN
;
A
#
# COMPACT_ATOMS: atom_id res chain seq x y z
N MET A 1 -61.14 5.72 -54.30
CA MET A 1 -60.07 6.75 -54.39
C MET A 1 -59.24 6.71 -53.12
N ILE A 2 -58.05 6.09 -53.16
CA ILE A 2 -57.13 6.13 -52.03
C ILE A 2 -56.72 7.60 -51.83
N ASN A 3 -56.98 8.13 -50.64
CA ASN A 3 -56.78 9.53 -50.31
C ASN A 3 -55.28 9.88 -50.46
N LYS A 4 -54.94 10.76 -51.41
CA LYS A 4 -53.54 11.18 -51.67
C LYS A 4 -52.81 11.64 -50.40
N LYS A 5 -53.52 12.16 -49.39
CA LYS A 5 -52.96 12.51 -48.08
C LYS A 5 -52.44 11.29 -47.30
N PHE A 6 -53.09 10.14 -47.41
CA PHE A 6 -52.69 8.91 -46.69
C PHE A 6 -51.41 8.29 -47.29
N LEU A 7 -51.26 8.36 -48.62
CA LEU A 7 -50.06 7.88 -49.32
C LEU A 7 -48.83 8.77 -49.05
N ILE A 8 -49.02 10.09 -48.94
CA ILE A 8 -47.95 11.03 -48.57
C ILE A 8 -47.49 10.81 -47.13
N ILE A 9 -48.41 10.55 -46.19
CA ILE A 9 -48.06 10.25 -44.80
C ILE A 9 -47.31 8.91 -44.68
N LEU A 10 -47.74 7.88 -45.42
CA LEU A 10 -47.03 6.59 -45.43
C LEU A 10 -45.63 6.71 -46.05
N CYS A 11 -45.48 7.41 -47.17
CA CYS A 11 -44.17 7.66 -47.78
C CYS A 11 -43.27 8.52 -46.88
N ALA A 12 -43.82 9.54 -46.20
CA ALA A 12 -43.07 10.32 -45.22
C ALA A 12 -42.59 9.44 -44.05
N LEU A 13 -43.43 8.54 -43.52
CA LEU A 13 -43.03 7.60 -42.47
C LEU A 13 -41.96 6.59 -42.92
N PHE A 14 -41.99 6.16 -44.19
CA PHE A 14 -40.97 5.26 -44.77
C PHE A 14 -39.65 5.95 -45.11
N VAL A 15 -39.63 7.26 -45.33
CA VAL A 15 -38.40 8.04 -45.59
C VAL A 15 -37.83 8.66 -44.30
N LEU A 16 -38.67 9.05 -43.35
CA LEU A 16 -38.26 9.67 -42.08
C LEU A 16 -37.58 8.67 -41.13
N LYS A 17 -38.08 7.42 -41.03
CA LYS A 17 -37.47 6.41 -40.15
C LYS A 17 -36.03 6.02 -40.52
N PRO A 18 -35.70 5.75 -41.81
CA PRO A 18 -34.31 5.51 -42.22
C PRO A 18 -33.40 6.73 -42.03
N LEU A 19 -33.95 7.94 -42.22
CA LEU A 19 -33.21 9.19 -42.04
C LEU A 19 -32.91 9.45 -40.56
N GLU A 20 -33.88 9.25 -39.66
CA GLU A 20 -33.69 9.32 -38.21
C GLU A 20 -32.64 8.30 -37.74
N PHE A 21 -32.70 7.06 -38.23
CA PHE A 21 -31.72 6.03 -37.90
C PHE A 21 -30.30 6.40 -38.37
N SER A 22 -30.17 6.95 -39.59
CA SER A 22 -28.89 7.41 -40.14
C SER A 22 -28.31 8.59 -39.35
N VAL A 23 -29.15 9.54 -38.93
CA VAL A 23 -28.74 10.68 -38.10
C VAL A 23 -28.31 10.23 -36.70
N ILE A 24 -29.05 9.33 -36.05
CA ILE A 24 -28.71 8.79 -34.73
C ILE A 24 -27.39 8.00 -34.78
N ALA A 25 -27.20 7.16 -35.80
CA ALA A 25 -25.95 6.43 -35.99
C ALA A 25 -24.75 7.36 -36.23
N SER A 26 -24.94 8.41 -37.03
CA SER A 26 -23.93 9.45 -37.28
C SER A 26 -23.57 10.23 -36.01
N LEU A 27 -24.56 10.57 -35.17
CA LEU A 27 -24.35 11.25 -33.89
C LEU A 27 -23.59 10.35 -32.89
N ARG A 28 -23.96 9.07 -32.77
CA ARG A 28 -23.25 8.09 -31.94
C ARG A 28 -21.79 7.95 -32.34
N GLN A 29 -21.52 7.80 -33.63
CA GLN A 29 -20.16 7.73 -34.14
C GLN A 29 -19.38 9.02 -33.83
N ARG A 30 -20.00 10.19 -34.00
CA ARG A 30 -19.39 11.48 -33.66
C ARG A 30 -19.05 11.58 -32.16
N ASN A 31 -19.96 11.16 -31.29
CA ASN A 31 -19.73 11.17 -29.84
C ASN A 31 -18.62 10.20 -29.44
N LEU A 32 -18.53 9.04 -30.10
CA LEU A 32 -17.44 8.09 -29.88
C LEU A 32 -16.07 8.65 -30.30
N GLU A 33 -15.97 9.30 -31.46
CA GLU A 33 -14.72 9.94 -31.86
C GLU A 33 -14.35 11.10 -30.93
N LYS A 34 -15.32 11.94 -30.55
CA LYS A 34 -15.11 13.00 -29.56
C LYS A 34 -14.67 12.44 -28.20
N ALA A 35 -15.25 11.33 -27.75
CA ALA A 35 -14.84 10.66 -26.53
C ALA A 35 -13.37 10.23 -26.60
N LYS A 36 -12.92 9.62 -27.70
CA LYS A 36 -11.50 9.27 -27.90
C LYS A 36 -10.60 10.51 -27.89
N GLU A 37 -10.99 11.61 -28.53
CA GLU A 37 -10.23 12.86 -28.52
C GLU A 37 -10.10 13.48 -27.11
N ILE A 38 -11.12 13.32 -26.27
CA ILE A 38 -11.06 13.73 -24.86
C ILE A 38 -10.06 12.86 -24.11
N LEU A 39 -10.15 11.54 -24.28
CA LEU A 39 -9.27 10.57 -23.59
C LEU A 39 -7.81 10.62 -24.09
N ASP A 40 -7.57 11.11 -25.31
CA ASP A 40 -6.21 11.40 -25.81
C ASP A 40 -5.60 12.67 -25.19
N ARG A 41 -6.43 13.58 -24.67
CA ARG A 41 -6.01 14.86 -24.06
C ARG A 41 -5.93 14.81 -22.54
N TYR A 42 -6.74 13.98 -21.90
CA TYR A 42 -6.81 13.86 -20.45
C TYR A 42 -6.58 12.41 -20.02
N PRO A 43 -5.73 12.16 -19.01
CA PRO A 43 -5.46 10.81 -18.57
C PRO A 43 -6.73 10.20 -17.98
N LEU A 44 -7.21 9.11 -18.57
CA LEU A 44 -8.22 8.26 -17.95
C LEU A 44 -7.56 7.38 -16.89
N ILE A 45 -7.98 7.53 -15.64
CA ILE A 45 -7.47 6.80 -14.48
C ILE A 45 -8.63 6.10 -13.79
N ASP A 46 -8.60 4.77 -13.83
CA ASP A 46 -9.53 3.93 -13.08
C ASP A 46 -9.01 3.67 -11.66
N GLY A 47 -9.92 3.74 -10.68
CA GLY A 47 -9.62 3.67 -9.26
C GLY A 47 -9.41 2.27 -8.69
N HIS A 48 -9.80 1.20 -9.40
CA HIS A 48 -9.75 -0.15 -8.87
C HIS A 48 -9.83 -1.25 -9.93
N ASN A 49 -8.81 -2.12 -9.98
CA ASN A 49 -8.77 -3.28 -10.87
C ASN A 49 -7.95 -4.42 -10.26
N ASP A 50 -8.54 -5.60 -10.25
CA ASP A 50 -8.06 -6.84 -9.61
C ASP A 50 -7.21 -7.73 -10.52
N LEU A 51 -6.67 -7.19 -11.62
CA LEU A 51 -5.71 -7.89 -12.47
C LEU A 51 -4.63 -8.64 -11.66
N PRO A 52 -4.00 -8.08 -10.60
CA PRO A 52 -3.05 -8.83 -9.78
C PRO A 52 -3.64 -10.10 -9.16
N HIS A 53 -4.87 -10.03 -8.64
CA HIS A 53 -5.57 -11.17 -8.06
C HIS A 53 -5.94 -12.20 -9.13
N MET A 54 -6.42 -11.74 -10.29
CA MET A 54 -6.71 -12.60 -11.44
C MET A 54 -5.46 -13.37 -11.90
N LEU A 55 -4.30 -12.70 -11.99
CA LEU A 55 -3.03 -13.33 -12.34
C LEU A 55 -2.61 -14.38 -11.30
N ARG A 56 -2.80 -14.09 -10.01
CA ARG A 56 -2.52 -15.05 -8.94
C ARG A 56 -3.41 -16.29 -9.05
N ASN A 57 -4.72 -16.12 -9.18
CA ASN A 57 -5.66 -17.23 -9.20
C ASN A 57 -5.49 -18.11 -10.45
N ASN A 58 -5.24 -17.49 -11.60
CA ASN A 58 -5.20 -18.20 -12.87
C ASN A 58 -3.81 -18.71 -13.24
N PHE A 59 -2.74 -18.04 -12.82
CA PHE A 59 -1.38 -18.37 -13.23
C PHE A 59 -0.41 -18.52 -12.06
N GLN A 60 -0.87 -18.42 -10.80
CA GLN A 60 -0.01 -18.49 -9.62
C GLN A 60 1.15 -17.48 -9.66
N ASN A 61 0.95 -16.35 -10.33
CA ASN A 61 1.99 -15.35 -10.63
C ASN A 61 3.21 -15.92 -11.39
N GLN A 62 3.05 -16.99 -12.16
CA GLN A 62 4.10 -17.56 -13.02
C GLN A 62 4.03 -16.89 -14.40
N PHE A 63 5.04 -16.09 -14.74
CA PHE A 63 5.05 -15.22 -15.92
C PHE A 63 5.31 -15.98 -17.22
N GLU A 64 5.81 -17.20 -17.12
CA GLU A 64 5.92 -18.16 -18.22
C GLU A 64 4.56 -18.71 -18.67
N LEU A 65 3.51 -18.56 -17.86
CA LEU A 65 2.18 -19.12 -18.15
C LEU A 65 1.24 -18.12 -18.84
N PHE A 66 1.61 -16.85 -18.96
CA PHE A 66 0.76 -15.82 -19.56
C PHE A 66 1.55 -14.75 -20.32
N ASP A 67 0.90 -14.13 -21.30
CA ASP A 67 1.33 -12.87 -21.91
C ASP A 67 0.27 -11.80 -21.63
N LEU A 68 0.69 -10.70 -20.99
CA LEU A 68 -0.18 -9.58 -20.66
C LEU A 68 -0.69 -8.82 -21.89
N ASN A 69 -0.14 -9.08 -23.09
CA ASN A 69 -0.69 -8.54 -24.34
C ASN A 69 -2.07 -9.13 -24.69
N ASP A 70 -2.29 -10.42 -24.41
CA ASP A 70 -3.55 -11.11 -24.65
C ASP A 70 -3.77 -12.21 -23.59
N LEU A 71 -4.44 -11.82 -22.50
CA LEU A 71 -4.73 -12.73 -21.39
C LEU A 71 -5.83 -13.72 -21.72
N LYS A 72 -6.74 -13.40 -22.65
CA LYS A 72 -7.77 -14.36 -23.11
C LYS A 72 -7.13 -15.54 -23.82
N GLU A 73 -6.18 -15.27 -24.71
CA GLU A 73 -5.40 -16.32 -25.36
C GLU A 73 -4.59 -17.14 -24.34
N SER A 74 -3.97 -16.46 -23.37
CA SER A 74 -3.22 -17.11 -22.29
C SER A 74 -4.08 -18.05 -21.45
N LEU A 75 -5.29 -17.63 -21.07
CA LEU A 75 -6.25 -18.47 -20.34
C LEU A 75 -6.70 -19.67 -21.17
N ALA A 76 -6.97 -19.49 -22.46
CA ALA A 76 -7.35 -20.57 -23.36
C ALA A 76 -6.24 -21.64 -23.45
N LYS A 77 -4.96 -21.22 -23.53
CA LYS A 77 -3.80 -22.13 -23.52
C LYS A 77 -3.66 -22.93 -22.23
N GLN A 78 -4.16 -22.40 -21.10
CA GLN A 78 -4.18 -23.08 -19.80
C GLN A 78 -5.45 -23.91 -19.57
N ASN A 79 -6.28 -24.15 -20.60
CA ASN A 79 -7.59 -24.80 -20.48
C ASN A 79 -8.54 -24.07 -19.50
N LYS A 80 -8.45 -22.75 -19.43
CA LYS A 80 -9.26 -21.87 -18.57
C LYS A 80 -10.10 -20.89 -19.40
N SER A 81 -10.63 -21.32 -20.54
CA SER A 81 -11.42 -20.46 -21.43
C SER A 81 -12.68 -19.86 -20.78
N ASP A 82 -13.20 -20.51 -19.74
CA ASP A 82 -14.35 -20.02 -18.96
C ASP A 82 -13.95 -19.01 -17.87
N ALA A 83 -12.65 -18.85 -17.59
CA ALA A 83 -12.17 -17.86 -16.65
C ALA A 83 -12.37 -16.45 -17.24
N ILE A 84 -12.94 -15.57 -16.41
CA ILE A 84 -13.24 -14.21 -16.82
C ILE A 84 -11.98 -13.37 -16.66
N THR A 85 -11.65 -12.61 -17.71
CA THR A 85 -10.71 -11.50 -17.61
C THR A 85 -11.25 -10.28 -18.36
N HIS A 86 -11.08 -9.12 -17.75
CA HIS A 86 -11.51 -7.82 -18.24
C HIS A 86 -10.34 -6.95 -18.72
N THR A 87 -9.10 -7.34 -18.45
CA THR A 87 -7.93 -6.50 -18.68
C THR A 87 -6.84 -7.25 -19.44
N ASP A 88 -6.24 -6.60 -20.43
CA ASP A 88 -4.95 -6.91 -21.06
C ASP A 88 -4.46 -5.66 -21.81
N ILE A 89 -3.20 -5.63 -22.25
CA ILE A 89 -2.61 -4.44 -22.90
C ILE A 89 -3.38 -4.06 -24.17
N LYS A 90 -3.86 -5.05 -24.94
CA LYS A 90 -4.64 -4.80 -26.15
C LYS A 90 -5.91 -4.03 -25.83
N ARG A 91 -6.73 -4.52 -24.89
CA ARG A 91 -7.98 -3.87 -24.48
C ARG A 91 -7.74 -2.54 -23.77
N ILE A 92 -6.66 -2.40 -22.99
CA ILE A 92 -6.25 -1.12 -22.40
C ILE A 92 -6.06 -0.06 -23.49
N LYS A 93 -5.34 -0.39 -24.57
CA LYS A 93 -5.10 0.51 -25.70
C LYS A 93 -6.39 0.85 -26.44
N GLU A 94 -7.23 -0.14 -26.70
CA GLU A 94 -8.54 0.04 -27.35
C GLU A 94 -9.45 0.97 -26.52
N GLY A 95 -9.40 0.83 -25.19
CA GLY A 95 -10.17 1.61 -24.24
C GLY A 95 -9.63 2.99 -23.92
N LYS A 96 -8.48 3.38 -24.49
CA LYS A 96 -7.79 4.64 -24.16
C LYS A 96 -7.51 4.83 -22.66
N LEU A 97 -7.43 3.73 -21.90
CA LEU A 97 -7.11 3.77 -20.48
C LEU A 97 -5.65 4.21 -20.32
N SER A 98 -5.43 5.28 -19.57
CA SER A 98 -4.10 5.88 -19.40
C SER A 98 -3.44 5.48 -18.09
N GLY A 99 -4.24 5.13 -17.08
CA GLY A 99 -3.76 4.74 -15.77
C GLY A 99 -4.73 3.90 -14.98
N GLN A 100 -4.19 3.18 -14.00
CA GLN A 100 -4.94 2.28 -13.15
C GLN A 100 -4.32 2.24 -11.76
N PHE A 101 -5.18 2.27 -10.74
CA PHE A 101 -4.83 1.74 -9.43
C PHE A 101 -5.04 0.23 -9.44
N TRP A 102 -3.94 -0.52 -9.33
CA TRP A 102 -3.94 -1.97 -9.23
C TRP A 102 -4.26 -2.39 -7.80
N ALA A 103 -5.30 -3.20 -7.63
CA ALA A 103 -5.73 -3.71 -6.34
C ALA A 103 -4.73 -4.74 -5.82
N ILE A 104 -4.07 -4.40 -4.71
CA ILE A 104 -3.24 -5.30 -3.94
C ILE A 104 -4.17 -5.98 -2.95
N TYR A 105 -4.85 -7.03 -3.43
CA TYR A 105 -5.90 -7.73 -2.71
C TYR A 105 -5.47 -9.10 -2.17
N ALA A 106 -5.91 -9.46 -0.97
CA ALA A 106 -5.96 -10.84 -0.52
C ALA A 106 -7.26 -11.15 0.24
N SER A 107 -7.77 -12.39 0.07
CA SER A 107 -8.98 -12.86 0.75
C SER A 107 -8.98 -12.63 2.26
N CYS A 108 -10.15 -12.29 2.80
CA CYS A 108 -10.40 -12.18 4.24
C CYS A 108 -10.01 -13.44 5.04
N GLU A 109 -9.97 -14.61 4.41
CA GLU A 109 -9.52 -15.86 5.04
C GLU A 109 -8.05 -15.85 5.47
N SER A 110 -7.25 -14.94 4.90
CA SER A 110 -5.84 -14.71 5.23
C SER A 110 -5.64 -13.83 6.47
N ASN A 111 -6.69 -13.18 6.96
CA ASN A 111 -6.63 -12.32 8.15
C ASN A 111 -6.12 -13.11 9.36
N ALA A 112 -5.20 -12.53 10.13
CA ALA A 112 -4.44 -13.16 11.22
C ALA A 112 -3.73 -14.49 10.85
N LYS A 113 -3.45 -14.70 9.56
CA LYS A 113 -2.66 -15.82 9.03
C LYS A 113 -1.53 -15.29 8.15
N ASP A 114 -1.67 -15.39 6.83
CA ASP A 114 -0.65 -15.06 5.84
C ASP A 114 -0.98 -13.78 5.04
N ALA A 115 -1.85 -12.91 5.57
CA ALA A 115 -2.26 -11.67 4.92
C ALA A 115 -1.06 -10.83 4.45
N ILE A 116 -0.10 -10.54 5.33
CA ILE A 116 1.09 -9.74 4.97
C ILE A 116 1.85 -10.37 3.80
N ARG A 117 2.16 -11.67 3.87
CA ARG A 117 2.85 -12.37 2.78
C ARG A 117 2.09 -12.22 1.46
N ARG A 118 0.79 -12.50 1.45
CA ARG A 118 -0.02 -12.46 0.23
C ARG A 118 -0.05 -11.07 -0.38
N HIS A 119 -0.24 -10.02 0.42
CA HIS A 119 -0.25 -8.64 -0.10
C HIS A 119 1.11 -8.24 -0.68
N LEU A 120 2.22 -8.63 -0.04
CA LEU A 120 3.56 -8.36 -0.58
C LEU A 120 3.84 -9.16 -1.87
N GLU A 121 3.33 -10.38 -2.00
CA GLU A 121 3.33 -11.13 -3.27
C GLU A 121 2.52 -10.44 -4.37
N GLN A 122 1.43 -9.75 -4.01
CA GLN A 122 0.66 -8.94 -4.96
C GLN A 122 1.40 -7.64 -5.33
N VAL A 123 2.14 -7.00 -4.42
CA VAL A 123 3.03 -5.89 -4.80
C VAL A 123 4.10 -6.37 -5.79
N ASP A 124 4.72 -7.52 -5.49
CA ASP A 124 5.76 -8.11 -6.35
C ASP A 124 5.26 -8.45 -7.76
N VAL A 125 4.06 -9.02 -7.91
CA VAL A 125 3.52 -9.31 -9.26
C VAL A 125 3.38 -8.04 -10.07
N VAL A 126 2.94 -6.93 -9.46
CA VAL A 126 2.85 -5.63 -10.13
C VAL A 126 4.22 -5.11 -10.53
N TYR A 127 5.20 -5.13 -9.63
CA TYR A 127 6.56 -4.72 -9.96
C TYR A 127 7.12 -5.50 -11.16
N ARG A 128 6.94 -6.82 -11.16
CA ARG A 128 7.48 -7.67 -12.21
C ARG A 128 6.83 -7.45 -13.57
N TYR A 129 5.51 -7.25 -13.66
CA TYR A 129 4.93 -6.94 -14.97
C TYR A 129 5.21 -5.50 -15.40
N VAL A 130 5.35 -4.54 -14.48
CA VAL A 130 5.79 -3.19 -14.83
C VAL A 130 7.22 -3.23 -15.40
N GLU A 131 8.11 -4.03 -14.80
CA GLU A 131 9.48 -4.22 -15.28
C GLU A 131 9.54 -4.96 -16.62
N GLN A 132 8.83 -6.09 -16.76
CA GLN A 132 8.83 -6.89 -17.98
C GLN A 132 8.25 -6.12 -19.18
N TYR A 133 7.27 -5.26 -18.94
CA TYR A 133 6.60 -4.46 -19.95
C TYR A 133 6.91 -2.96 -19.78
N ALA A 134 8.14 -2.62 -19.39
CA ALA A 134 8.59 -1.25 -19.08
C ALA A 134 8.48 -0.27 -20.26
N ASP A 135 8.42 -0.78 -21.50
CA ASP A 135 8.13 0.05 -22.68
C ASP A 135 6.71 0.62 -22.66
N PHE A 136 5.77 -0.05 -22.00
CA PHE A 136 4.38 0.34 -21.88
C PHE A 136 4.04 0.89 -20.49
N PHE A 137 4.32 0.14 -19.42
CA PHE A 137 3.96 0.52 -18.04
C PHE A 137 5.02 1.38 -17.37
N GLN A 138 4.55 2.25 -16.47
CA GLN A 138 5.39 2.97 -15.52
C GLN A 138 4.70 3.01 -14.16
N LEU A 139 5.38 2.48 -13.13
CA LEU A 139 4.95 2.67 -11.75
C LEU A 139 5.14 4.14 -11.36
N VAL A 140 4.07 4.77 -10.87
CA VAL A 140 4.12 6.13 -10.36
C VAL A 140 3.57 6.18 -8.95
N THR A 141 3.99 7.18 -8.19
CA THR A 141 3.60 7.30 -6.79
C THR A 141 3.29 8.74 -6.38
N SER A 142 3.07 9.64 -7.34
CA SER A 142 2.69 11.02 -7.04
C SER A 142 1.78 11.61 -8.12
N SER A 143 1.00 12.62 -7.74
CA SER A 143 0.15 13.37 -8.67
C SER A 143 0.95 14.03 -9.80
N GLU A 144 2.19 14.46 -9.51
CA GLU A 144 3.11 15.02 -10.49
C GLU A 144 3.59 13.96 -11.50
N ASP A 145 3.95 12.78 -11.01
CA ASP A 145 4.49 11.70 -11.86
C ASP A 145 3.42 11.07 -12.74
N ILE A 146 2.15 11.07 -12.33
CA ILE A 146 1.01 10.74 -13.21
C ILE A 146 1.07 11.59 -14.48
N MET A 147 1.18 12.91 -14.34
CA MET A 147 1.18 13.83 -15.48
C MET A 147 2.45 13.69 -16.34
N LYS A 148 3.60 13.38 -15.74
CA LYS A 148 4.84 13.09 -16.47
C LYS A 148 4.70 11.82 -17.29
N ALA A 149 4.22 10.73 -16.69
CA ALA A 149 4.02 9.44 -17.36
C ALA A 149 3.00 9.56 -18.52
N PHE A 150 1.89 10.27 -18.30
CA PHE A 150 0.90 10.53 -19.35
C PHE A 150 1.51 11.27 -20.56
N LYS A 151 2.28 12.34 -20.32
CA LYS A 151 2.99 13.08 -21.38
C LYS A 151 4.03 12.22 -22.11
N ALA A 152 4.67 11.30 -21.39
CA ALA A 152 5.61 10.32 -21.94
C ALA A 152 4.92 9.15 -22.66
N LYS A 153 3.58 9.14 -22.74
CA LYS A 153 2.76 8.05 -23.31
C LYS A 153 3.02 6.69 -22.64
N LYS A 154 3.35 6.70 -21.36
CA LYS A 154 3.46 5.51 -20.51
C LYS A 154 2.13 5.27 -19.80
N PHE A 155 1.75 4.02 -19.67
CA PHE A 155 0.62 3.62 -18.86
C PHE A 155 0.96 3.80 -17.38
N ILE A 156 0.14 4.58 -16.70
CA ILE A 156 0.31 4.97 -15.30
C ILE A 156 -0.13 3.82 -14.39
N SER A 157 0.81 3.16 -13.72
CA SER A 157 0.52 2.12 -12.72
C SER A 157 0.64 2.70 -11.32
N LEU A 158 -0.46 2.65 -10.55
CA LEU A 158 -0.49 3.00 -9.12
C LEU A 158 -0.89 1.77 -8.30
N LEU A 159 -0.57 1.77 -7.02
CA LEU A 159 -0.92 0.66 -6.12
C LEU A 159 -1.95 1.11 -5.08
N GLY A 160 -2.97 0.28 -4.89
CA GLY A 160 -4.01 0.46 -3.89
C GLY A 160 -4.17 -0.78 -3.03
N LEU A 161 -4.09 -0.63 -1.70
CA LEU A 161 -4.12 -1.77 -0.78
C LEU A 161 -5.54 -2.14 -0.37
N GLU A 162 -5.93 -3.38 -0.63
CA GLU A 162 -7.24 -3.92 -0.28
C GLU A 162 -7.07 -5.19 0.58
N SER A 163 -7.04 -5.11 1.91
CA SER A 163 -7.60 -4.04 2.75
C SER A 163 -6.87 -3.93 4.10
N GLY A 164 -7.46 -3.31 5.12
CA GLY A 164 -6.84 -3.10 6.44
C GLY A 164 -6.28 -4.35 7.14
N HIS A 165 -6.72 -5.57 6.80
CA HIS A 165 -6.09 -6.80 7.31
C HIS A 165 -4.67 -7.01 6.77
N ALA A 166 -4.29 -6.34 5.67
CA ALA A 166 -2.94 -6.32 5.13
C ALA A 166 -1.90 -5.76 6.11
N ILE A 167 -2.31 -4.82 6.98
CA ILE A 167 -1.39 -4.20 7.95
C ILE A 167 -1.32 -4.96 9.27
N ASP A 168 -2.16 -5.99 9.46
CA ASP A 168 -2.23 -6.80 10.68
C ASP A 168 -2.22 -5.94 11.97
N SER A 169 -3.01 -4.87 11.94
CA SER A 169 -3.11 -3.85 13.00
C SER A 169 -1.76 -3.22 13.42
N SER A 170 -0.84 -3.04 12.46
CA SER A 170 0.50 -2.47 12.69
C SER A 170 0.75 -1.23 11.81
N LEU A 171 0.94 -0.07 12.46
CA LEU A 171 1.26 1.20 11.78
C LEU A 171 2.64 1.15 11.09
N ALA A 172 3.56 0.32 11.57
CA ALA A 172 4.83 0.09 10.90
C ALA A 172 4.61 -0.59 9.53
N ILE A 173 3.73 -1.60 9.46
CA ILE A 173 3.41 -2.28 8.20
C ILE A 173 2.68 -1.34 7.23
N LEU A 174 1.80 -0.45 7.72
CA LEU A 174 1.21 0.62 6.91
C LEU A 174 2.28 1.50 6.24
N ARG A 175 3.29 1.95 7.00
CA ARG A 175 4.41 2.75 6.47
C ARG A 175 5.26 1.96 5.47
N ILE A 176 5.46 0.67 5.70
CA ILE A 176 6.16 -0.21 4.75
C ILE A 176 5.42 -0.27 3.41
N PHE A 177 4.10 -0.49 3.41
CA PHE A 177 3.33 -0.49 2.16
C PHE A 177 3.38 0.87 1.45
N TYR A 178 3.32 1.98 2.19
CA TYR A 178 3.51 3.30 1.60
C TYR A 178 4.89 3.46 0.93
N ALA A 179 5.95 2.97 1.58
CA ALA A 179 7.32 2.98 1.07
C ALA A 179 7.48 2.09 -0.18
N LEU A 180 6.66 1.04 -0.31
CA LEU A 180 6.53 0.21 -1.52
C LEU A 180 5.66 0.88 -2.61
N GLY A 181 5.23 2.13 -2.43
CA GLY A 181 4.50 2.88 -3.45
C GLY A 181 2.97 2.77 -3.39
N VAL A 182 2.41 2.14 -2.35
CA VAL A 182 0.96 2.16 -2.10
C VAL A 182 0.48 3.59 -1.84
N ARG A 183 -0.63 3.99 -2.47
CA ARG A 183 -1.17 5.36 -2.38
C ARG A 183 -2.61 5.47 -1.87
N TYR A 184 -3.34 4.36 -1.76
CA TYR A 184 -4.52 4.29 -0.91
C TYR A 184 -4.55 2.98 -0.12
N MET A 185 -5.34 2.95 0.95
CA MET A 185 -5.74 1.70 1.60
C MET A 185 -7.25 1.70 1.85
N THR A 186 -7.92 0.63 1.40
CA THR A 186 -9.31 0.31 1.73
C THR A 186 -9.35 -0.18 3.17
N LEU A 187 -10.12 0.47 4.05
CA LEU A 187 -10.03 0.22 5.50
C LEU A 187 -10.45 -1.21 5.88
N THR A 188 -11.42 -1.78 5.16
CA THR A 188 -11.87 -3.16 5.31
C THR A 188 -12.17 -3.76 3.93
N HIS A 189 -12.23 -5.08 3.81
CA HIS A 189 -12.89 -5.77 2.70
C HIS A 189 -14.25 -6.29 3.22
N ASN A 190 -14.75 -7.43 2.77
CA ASN A 190 -15.96 -8.08 3.30
C ASN A 190 -15.73 -8.79 4.65
N CYS A 191 -14.88 -8.23 5.51
CA CYS A 191 -14.59 -8.70 6.86
C CYS A 191 -14.19 -7.52 7.75
N ASN A 192 -14.56 -7.60 9.04
CA ASN A 192 -14.09 -6.63 10.03
C ASN A 192 -12.61 -6.82 10.29
N VAL A 193 -11.95 -5.72 10.66
CA VAL A 193 -10.63 -5.72 11.29
C VAL A 193 -10.78 -5.25 12.73
N PRO A 194 -9.82 -5.50 13.63
CA PRO A 194 -9.89 -5.09 15.05
C PRO A 194 -10.20 -3.61 15.31
N TRP A 195 -10.07 -2.76 14.29
CA TRP A 195 -10.16 -1.30 14.41
C TRP A 195 -11.14 -0.63 13.44
N ALA A 196 -11.86 -1.39 12.61
CA ALA A 196 -12.88 -0.89 11.69
C ALA A 196 -13.91 -1.95 11.29
N THR A 197 -15.17 -1.54 11.08
CA THR A 197 -16.25 -2.43 10.63
C THR A 197 -16.56 -2.31 9.14
N ASN A 198 -16.94 -3.44 8.55
CA ASN A 198 -17.24 -3.57 7.12
C ASN A 198 -18.73 -3.51 6.79
N ASN A 199 -19.07 -3.26 5.53
CA ASN A 199 -20.43 -3.07 5.01
C ASN A 199 -21.41 -4.20 5.33
N LEU A 200 -20.95 -5.44 5.54
CA LEU A 200 -21.86 -6.55 5.83
C LEU A 200 -22.61 -6.36 7.15
N VAL A 201 -22.09 -5.54 8.07
CA VAL A 201 -22.78 -5.23 9.34
C VAL A 201 -24.06 -4.40 9.12
N ASP A 202 -24.14 -3.64 8.02
CA ASP A 202 -25.28 -2.80 7.70
C ASP A 202 -26.51 -3.59 7.23
N ARG A 203 -26.38 -4.92 7.11
CA ARG A 203 -27.50 -5.84 6.83
C ARG A 203 -28.32 -6.18 8.08
N PHE A 204 -27.80 -5.89 9.26
CA PHE A 204 -28.46 -6.21 10.53
C PHE A 204 -29.24 -5.00 11.06
N ASP A 205 -30.42 -5.25 11.65
CA ASP A 205 -31.27 -4.20 12.23
C ASP A 205 -30.57 -3.39 13.34
N ASN A 206 -29.59 -3.99 14.02
CA ASN A 206 -28.79 -3.36 15.08
C ASN A 206 -27.34 -3.08 14.63
N ALA A 207 -27.16 -2.58 13.41
CA ALA A 207 -25.83 -2.28 12.84
C ALA A 207 -24.97 -1.36 13.74
N SER A 208 -25.60 -0.42 14.46
CA SER A 208 -24.91 0.51 15.36
C SER A 208 -24.17 -0.18 16.52
N ALA A 209 -24.60 -1.38 16.93
CA ALA A 209 -23.94 -2.14 17.99
C ALA A 209 -22.57 -2.70 17.58
N TYR A 210 -22.28 -2.76 16.27
CA TYR A 210 -20.98 -3.19 15.76
C TYR A 210 -19.94 -2.06 15.77
N GLY A 211 -20.37 -0.79 15.91
CA GLY A 211 -19.49 0.38 15.88
C GLY A 211 -18.94 0.71 14.48
N GLY A 212 -18.03 1.69 14.43
CA GLY A 212 -17.30 2.10 13.22
C GLY A 212 -15.79 1.98 13.43
N LEU A 213 -15.11 3.12 13.61
CA LEU A 213 -13.69 3.16 13.95
C LEU A 213 -13.44 3.11 15.46
N THR A 214 -12.48 2.28 15.89
CA THR A 214 -11.93 2.37 17.24
C THR A 214 -10.95 3.54 17.36
N GLU A 215 -10.48 3.84 18.57
CA GLU A 215 -9.40 4.83 18.76
C GLU A 215 -8.12 4.45 18.01
N PHE A 216 -7.80 3.16 17.92
CA PHE A 216 -6.69 2.71 17.08
C PHE A 216 -7.00 2.96 15.59
N GLY A 217 -8.23 2.69 15.14
CA GLY A 217 -8.66 3.00 13.77
C GLY A 217 -8.52 4.49 13.41
N ARG A 218 -8.86 5.38 14.35
CA ARG A 218 -8.63 6.83 14.20
C ARG A 218 -7.15 7.17 14.07
N LYS A 219 -6.27 6.48 14.81
CA LYS A 219 -4.80 6.63 14.63
C LYS A 219 -4.31 6.12 13.28
N VAL A 220 -4.91 5.06 12.74
CA VAL A 220 -4.63 4.58 11.37
C VAL A 220 -4.94 5.70 10.37
N ILE A 221 -6.10 6.34 10.46
CA ILE A 221 -6.47 7.49 9.60
C ILE A 221 -5.46 8.64 9.73
N ARG A 222 -5.06 9.00 10.95
CA ARG A 222 -4.08 10.07 11.18
C ARG A 222 -2.71 9.75 10.58
N GLU A 223 -2.26 8.50 10.68
CA GLU A 223 -1.00 8.06 10.07
C GLU A 223 -1.09 8.05 8.54
N MET A 224 -2.23 7.65 7.96
CA MET A 224 -2.48 7.76 6.52
C MET A 224 -2.44 9.22 6.06
N ASN A 225 -3.08 10.14 6.77
CA ASN A 225 -3.00 11.57 6.46
C ASN A 225 -1.56 12.13 6.57
N ARG A 226 -0.79 11.71 7.58
CA ARG A 226 0.61 12.10 7.75
C ARG A 226 1.49 11.62 6.59
N LEU A 227 1.23 10.41 6.10
CA LEU A 227 1.91 9.83 4.93
C LEU A 227 1.46 10.47 3.61
N GLY A 228 0.24 11.00 3.54
CA GLY A 228 -0.39 11.35 2.27
C GLY A 228 -0.92 10.13 1.52
N MET A 229 -1.25 9.06 2.25
CA MET A 229 -1.98 7.91 1.74
C MET A 229 -3.48 8.23 1.78
N MET A 230 -4.18 8.05 0.66
CA MET A 230 -5.62 8.26 0.58
C MET A 230 -6.36 7.20 1.40
N VAL A 231 -7.36 7.64 2.16
CA VAL A 231 -8.30 6.77 2.88
C VAL A 231 -9.37 6.30 1.91
N ASP A 232 -9.49 5.00 1.68
CA ASP A 232 -10.55 4.42 0.84
C ASP A 232 -11.66 3.79 1.70
N LEU A 233 -12.88 4.23 1.45
CA LEU A 233 -14.11 3.87 2.17
C LEU A 233 -14.97 2.86 1.41
N SER A 234 -14.49 2.32 0.30
CA SER A 234 -15.12 1.14 -0.30
C SER A 234 -15.11 -0.03 0.71
N HIS A 235 -16.11 -0.90 0.65
CA HIS A 235 -16.33 -2.04 1.56
C HIS A 235 -16.63 -1.75 3.03
N VAL A 236 -16.46 -0.53 3.53
CA VAL A 236 -16.66 -0.22 4.96
C VAL A 236 -18.14 -0.08 5.32
N SER A 237 -18.46 -0.17 6.62
CA SER A 237 -19.82 0.08 7.12
C SER A 237 -20.20 1.55 7.02
N HIS A 238 -21.49 1.85 7.02
CA HIS A 238 -22.00 3.22 7.06
C HIS A 238 -21.41 4.02 8.23
N GLN A 239 -21.30 3.43 9.43
CA GLN A 239 -20.70 4.10 10.58
C GLN A 239 -19.20 4.37 10.38
N THR A 240 -18.44 3.41 9.83
CA THR A 240 -17.03 3.62 9.50
C THR A 240 -16.84 4.73 8.46
N MET A 241 -17.75 4.87 7.47
CA MET A 241 -17.71 5.99 6.52
C MET A 241 -17.81 7.34 7.24
N LEU A 242 -18.77 7.46 8.16
CA LEU A 242 -19.00 8.69 8.92
C LEU A 242 -17.81 9.03 9.83
N ASP A 243 -17.30 8.06 10.57
CA ASP A 243 -16.17 8.24 11.48
C ASP A 243 -14.89 8.65 10.73
N ALA A 244 -14.63 8.03 9.57
CA ALA A 244 -13.45 8.34 8.76
C ALA A 244 -13.55 9.73 8.10
N LEU A 245 -14.74 10.13 7.65
CA LEU A 245 -14.99 11.47 7.10
C LEU A 245 -14.85 12.57 8.17
N GLU A 246 -15.18 12.25 9.43
CA GLU A 246 -14.96 13.15 10.57
C GLU A 246 -13.46 13.23 10.95
N GLU A 247 -12.75 12.11 10.95
CA GLU A 247 -11.36 12.03 11.40
C GLU A 247 -10.35 12.53 10.35
N SER A 248 -10.60 12.28 9.07
CA SER A 248 -9.62 12.55 8.00
C SER A 248 -9.42 14.04 7.75
N LYS A 249 -8.16 14.47 7.82
CA LYS A 249 -7.73 15.84 7.46
C LYS A 249 -7.57 16.05 5.95
N ALA A 250 -7.56 14.96 5.18
CA ALA A 250 -7.41 14.98 3.73
C ALA A 250 -8.66 14.43 3.04
N PRO A 251 -8.86 14.76 1.75
CA PRO A 251 -9.95 14.18 0.98
C PRO A 251 -9.86 12.65 0.90
N VAL A 252 -10.96 11.97 1.18
CA VAL A 252 -11.09 10.51 1.11
C VAL A 252 -11.58 10.06 -0.27
N ILE A 253 -11.48 8.77 -0.55
CA ILE A 253 -12.00 8.16 -1.77
C ILE A 253 -13.00 7.05 -1.45
N PHE A 254 -13.89 6.76 -2.38
CA PHE A 254 -14.46 5.44 -2.59
C PHE A 254 -13.91 4.92 -3.91
N SER A 255 -12.91 4.05 -3.87
CA SER A 255 -12.20 3.54 -5.06
C SER A 255 -13.10 2.76 -6.03
N HIS A 256 -14.15 2.10 -5.55
CA HIS A 256 -15.12 1.36 -6.35
C HIS A 256 -16.45 1.17 -5.57
N SER A 257 -17.29 2.20 -5.53
CA SER A 257 -18.63 2.11 -4.93
C SER A 257 -19.66 2.89 -5.75
N SER A 258 -20.92 2.48 -5.71
CA SER A 258 -22.03 3.08 -6.48
C SER A 258 -23.05 3.75 -5.55
N VAL A 259 -24.25 4.09 -6.05
CA VAL A 259 -25.22 4.97 -5.36
C VAL A 259 -26.32 4.15 -4.72
N TYR A 260 -26.50 4.30 -3.40
CA TYR A 260 -27.45 3.47 -2.63
C TYR A 260 -28.90 3.74 -3.01
N SER A 261 -29.24 5.00 -3.26
CA SER A 261 -30.60 5.42 -3.61
C SER A 261 -31.09 4.89 -4.98
N LEU A 262 -30.17 4.41 -5.84
CA LEU A 262 -30.49 3.75 -7.10
C LEU A 262 -30.45 2.23 -6.98
N CYS A 263 -29.51 1.69 -6.20
CA CYS A 263 -29.43 0.27 -5.86
C CYS A 263 -29.09 0.12 -4.37
N ASN A 264 -30.05 -0.39 -3.58
CA ASN A 264 -29.98 -0.42 -2.11
C ASN A 264 -29.01 -1.47 -1.51
N HIS A 265 -27.87 -1.68 -2.15
CA HIS A 265 -26.87 -2.63 -1.71
C HIS A 265 -25.95 -2.00 -0.65
N THR A 266 -25.54 -2.75 0.39
CA THR A 266 -24.66 -2.24 1.46
C THR A 266 -23.29 -1.74 0.98
N ARG A 267 -22.86 -2.17 -0.21
CA ARG A 267 -21.64 -1.66 -0.86
C ARG A 267 -21.81 -0.26 -1.46
N ASN A 268 -23.03 0.24 -1.60
CA ASN A 268 -23.28 1.54 -2.21
C ASN A 268 -23.38 2.65 -1.18
N VAL A 269 -23.02 3.85 -1.60
CA VAL A 269 -22.89 5.03 -0.74
C VAL A 269 -24.25 5.73 -0.61
N ARG A 270 -24.64 6.00 0.64
CA ARG A 270 -25.89 6.69 1.00
C ARG A 270 -25.76 8.21 0.83
N ASP A 271 -26.89 8.90 0.65
CA ASP A 271 -26.93 10.34 0.35
C ASP A 271 -26.28 11.21 1.44
N ASP A 272 -26.45 10.85 2.71
CA ASP A 272 -25.85 11.56 3.84
C ASP A 272 -24.31 11.49 3.80
N VAL A 273 -23.76 10.35 3.40
CA VAL A 273 -22.33 10.16 3.17
C VAL A 273 -21.85 10.92 1.93
N LEU A 274 -22.61 10.90 0.82
CA LEU A 274 -22.27 11.67 -0.39
C LEU A 274 -22.21 13.19 -0.12
N LEU A 275 -23.10 13.71 0.71
CA LEU A 275 -23.09 15.12 1.12
C LEU A 275 -21.90 15.46 2.03
N LYS A 276 -21.51 14.55 2.93
CA LYS A 276 -20.28 14.70 3.73
C LYS A 276 -19.01 14.56 2.89
N LEU A 277 -19.01 13.68 1.88
CA LEU A 277 -17.92 13.53 0.93
C LEU A 277 -17.67 14.82 0.15
N LYS A 278 -18.74 15.53 -0.26
CA LYS A 278 -18.63 16.86 -0.84
C LYS A 278 -17.96 17.86 0.11
N GLN A 279 -18.33 17.88 1.39
CA GLN A 279 -17.72 18.76 2.39
C GLN A 279 -16.23 18.44 2.62
N ASN A 280 -15.88 17.14 2.64
CA ASN A 280 -14.51 16.65 2.74
C ASN A 280 -13.70 16.88 1.44
N ASN A 281 -14.35 17.26 0.34
CA ASN A 281 -13.77 17.41 -0.98
C ASN A 281 -13.23 16.09 -1.58
N GLY A 282 -13.76 14.95 -1.14
CA GLY A 282 -13.39 13.62 -1.62
C GLY A 282 -13.98 13.27 -2.99
N ILE A 283 -13.91 11.99 -3.35
CA ILE A 283 -14.40 11.44 -4.63
C ILE A 283 -15.03 10.06 -4.44
N ILE A 284 -16.13 9.80 -5.14
CA ILE A 284 -16.70 8.47 -5.35
C ILE A 284 -16.38 8.02 -6.78
N MET A 285 -15.77 6.86 -6.91
CA MET A 285 -15.40 6.26 -8.18
C MET A 285 -16.40 5.15 -8.48
N ILE A 286 -17.25 5.37 -9.49
CA ILE A 286 -18.44 4.55 -9.75
C ILE A 286 -18.03 3.13 -10.15
N ASN A 287 -18.57 2.15 -9.42
CA ASN A 287 -18.37 0.71 -9.63
C ASN A 287 -19.33 0.18 -10.70
N LEU A 288 -18.84 -0.71 -11.58
CA LEU A 288 -19.59 -1.26 -12.70
C LEU A 288 -20.08 -2.70 -12.47
N TYR A 289 -20.03 -3.24 -11.26
CA TYR A 289 -20.61 -4.54 -10.94
C TYR A 289 -22.13 -4.51 -11.11
N ASN A 290 -22.69 -5.50 -11.81
CA ASN A 290 -24.12 -5.58 -12.08
C ASN A 290 -24.97 -5.41 -10.82
N GLY A 291 -24.61 -6.13 -9.75
CA GLY A 291 -25.34 -6.11 -8.48
C GLY A 291 -25.24 -4.80 -7.68
N PHE A 292 -24.34 -3.88 -8.07
CA PHE A 292 -24.20 -2.57 -7.44
C PHE A 292 -24.78 -1.44 -8.29
N ILE A 293 -25.12 -1.69 -9.56
CA ILE A 293 -25.82 -0.75 -10.43
C ILE A 293 -27.34 -0.96 -10.37
N LEU A 294 -27.81 -2.21 -10.44
CA LEU A 294 -29.23 -2.54 -10.32
C LEU A 294 -29.47 -3.62 -9.24
N PRO A 295 -30.61 -3.56 -8.52
CA PRO A 295 -30.95 -4.55 -7.51
C PRO A 295 -31.37 -5.89 -8.13
N ASN A 296 -31.48 -6.92 -7.28
CA ASN A 296 -32.13 -8.20 -7.60
C ASN A 296 -31.55 -8.98 -8.80
N GLY A 297 -30.25 -8.80 -9.10
CA GLY A 297 -29.56 -9.56 -10.16
C GLY A 297 -29.97 -9.17 -11.57
N GLN A 298 -30.56 -7.98 -11.75
CA GLN A 298 -30.83 -7.43 -13.08
C GLN A 298 -29.52 -7.12 -13.81
N VAL A 299 -29.51 -7.27 -15.13
CA VAL A 299 -28.37 -6.90 -15.98
C VAL A 299 -28.54 -5.44 -16.41
N PRO A 300 -27.69 -4.52 -15.94
CA PRO A 300 -27.77 -3.11 -16.31
C PRO A 300 -27.38 -2.87 -17.76
N ASN A 301 -27.91 -1.80 -18.34
CA ASN A 301 -27.44 -1.21 -19.59
C ASN A 301 -26.70 0.11 -19.34
N MET A 302 -26.18 0.72 -20.41
CA MET A 302 -25.45 1.99 -20.34
C MET A 302 -26.22 3.10 -19.62
N ASN A 303 -27.53 3.25 -19.81
CA ASN A 303 -28.30 4.33 -19.15
C ASN A 303 -28.38 4.14 -17.64
N ASP A 304 -28.43 2.90 -17.15
CA ASP A 304 -28.42 2.62 -15.72
C ASP A 304 -27.09 3.06 -15.10
N ILE A 305 -25.97 2.81 -15.78
CA ILE A 305 -24.65 3.30 -15.37
C ILE A 305 -24.65 4.83 -15.33
N ILE A 306 -25.09 5.50 -16.40
CA ILE A 306 -25.14 6.96 -16.48
C ILE A 306 -26.04 7.58 -15.40
N ALA A 307 -27.09 6.87 -14.98
CA ALA A 307 -27.95 7.31 -13.88
C ALA A 307 -27.18 7.50 -12.57
N HIS A 308 -26.19 6.64 -12.27
CA HIS A 308 -25.33 6.80 -11.10
C HIS A 308 -24.47 8.08 -11.18
N PHE A 309 -23.85 8.36 -12.34
CA PHE A 309 -23.09 9.60 -12.56
C PHE A 309 -23.97 10.84 -12.41
N ASN A 310 -25.14 10.83 -13.06
CA ASN A 310 -26.09 11.92 -12.99
C ASN A 310 -26.62 12.15 -11.58
N TYR A 311 -26.86 11.08 -10.82
CA TYR A 311 -27.35 11.16 -9.46
C TYR A 311 -26.35 11.87 -8.55
N VAL A 312 -25.08 11.44 -8.56
CA VAL A 312 -24.03 12.11 -7.75
C VAL A 312 -23.87 13.56 -8.19
N LYS A 313 -23.87 13.84 -9.50
CA LYS A 313 -23.76 15.21 -10.03
C LYS A 313 -24.88 16.11 -9.52
N ASN A 314 -26.11 15.62 -9.55
CA ASN A 314 -27.28 16.38 -9.10
C ASN A 314 -27.29 16.57 -7.58
N LEU A 315 -27.01 15.52 -6.80
CA LEU A 315 -27.02 15.57 -5.35
C LEU A 315 -25.91 16.49 -4.80
N THR A 316 -24.71 16.39 -5.37
CA THR A 316 -23.57 17.21 -4.95
C THR A 316 -23.55 18.60 -5.62
N GLY A 317 -24.38 18.83 -6.63
CA GLY A 317 -24.46 20.11 -7.36
C GLY A 317 -23.24 20.40 -8.24
N GLY A 318 -22.47 19.37 -8.62
CA GLY A 318 -21.24 19.50 -9.40
C GLY A 318 -20.60 18.15 -9.71
N VAL A 319 -19.47 18.16 -10.41
CA VAL A 319 -18.82 16.92 -10.90
C VAL A 319 -17.53 16.57 -10.17
N ASP A 320 -17.07 17.41 -9.25
CA ASP A 320 -15.74 17.31 -8.62
C ASP A 320 -15.59 16.08 -7.70
N GLN A 321 -16.72 15.46 -7.35
CA GLN A 321 -16.79 14.28 -6.49
C GLN A 321 -16.88 12.97 -7.28
N ILE A 322 -16.79 12.97 -8.61
CA ILE A 322 -17.09 11.77 -9.42
C ILE A 322 -15.84 11.27 -10.16
N GLY A 323 -15.62 9.95 -10.12
CA GLY A 323 -14.61 9.24 -10.91
C GLY A 323 -15.11 7.87 -11.37
N ILE A 324 -14.22 7.03 -11.88
CA ILE A 324 -14.54 5.68 -12.37
C ILE A 324 -13.66 4.66 -11.64
N GLY A 325 -14.29 3.64 -11.07
CA GLY A 325 -13.60 2.56 -10.36
C GLY A 325 -14.27 1.25 -10.70
N ALA A 326 -14.00 0.75 -11.91
CA ALA A 326 -14.87 -0.21 -12.57
C ALA A 326 -14.94 -1.57 -11.89
N ASP A 327 -13.97 -1.91 -11.02
CA ASP A 327 -13.90 -3.19 -10.33
C ASP A 327 -13.66 -4.35 -11.31
N PHE A 328 -12.98 -4.05 -12.41
CA PHE A 328 -12.62 -5.03 -13.43
C PHE A 328 -11.67 -6.07 -12.85
N ASP A 329 -11.88 -7.31 -13.28
CA ASP A 329 -11.20 -8.54 -12.80
C ASP A 329 -11.52 -8.95 -11.36
N GLY A 330 -12.26 -8.11 -10.61
CA GLY A 330 -12.69 -8.38 -9.22
C GLY A 330 -14.10 -8.94 -9.12
N VAL A 331 -14.89 -8.72 -10.17
CA VAL A 331 -16.32 -9.05 -10.19
C VAL A 331 -16.65 -10.21 -11.14
N SER A 332 -17.72 -10.94 -10.82
CA SER A 332 -18.19 -12.06 -11.64
C SER A 332 -18.96 -11.64 -12.89
N SER A 333 -19.38 -10.37 -13.00
CA SER A 333 -20.12 -9.87 -14.16
C SER A 333 -20.11 -8.35 -14.24
N THR A 334 -20.12 -7.81 -15.45
CA THR A 334 -20.29 -6.39 -15.72
C THR A 334 -21.40 -6.17 -16.76
N PRO A 335 -21.89 -4.93 -16.95
CA PRO A 335 -22.88 -4.62 -17.97
C PRO A 335 -22.34 -4.97 -19.36
N PRO A 336 -23.15 -5.57 -20.27
CA PRO A 336 -22.71 -5.92 -21.62
C PRO A 336 -22.14 -4.74 -22.42
N ASP A 337 -22.66 -3.54 -22.17
CA ASP A 337 -22.23 -2.29 -22.82
C ASP A 337 -20.87 -1.80 -22.32
N VAL A 338 -20.42 -2.26 -21.14
CA VAL A 338 -19.13 -1.92 -20.51
C VAL A 338 -18.46 -3.19 -19.99
N LYS A 339 -18.29 -4.15 -20.90
CA LYS A 339 -17.90 -5.53 -20.57
C LYS A 339 -16.44 -5.72 -20.15
N ASP A 340 -15.55 -4.79 -20.48
CA ASP A 340 -14.11 -4.84 -20.18
C ASP A 340 -13.46 -3.46 -20.37
N VAL A 341 -12.17 -3.34 -20.08
CA VAL A 341 -11.44 -2.06 -20.12
C VAL A 341 -11.43 -1.42 -21.51
N SER A 342 -11.81 -2.12 -22.60
CA SER A 342 -11.88 -1.53 -23.93
C SER A 342 -13.10 -0.60 -24.14
N MET A 343 -14.06 -0.61 -23.20
CA MET A 343 -15.36 0.04 -23.37
C MET A 343 -15.47 1.44 -22.76
N TYR A 344 -14.42 1.99 -22.15
CA TYR A 344 -14.46 3.37 -21.62
C TYR A 344 -14.81 4.44 -22.68
N PRO A 345 -14.35 4.38 -23.95
CA PRO A 345 -14.77 5.36 -24.96
C PRO A 345 -16.28 5.33 -25.22
N ALA A 346 -16.92 4.15 -25.12
CA ALA A 346 -18.37 4.02 -25.25
C ALA A 346 -19.11 4.65 -24.06
N LEU A 347 -18.58 4.49 -22.83
CA LEU A 347 -19.11 5.16 -21.64
C LEU A 347 -19.03 6.69 -21.76
N PHE A 348 -17.90 7.22 -22.22
CA PHE A 348 -17.72 8.67 -22.44
C PHE A 348 -18.63 9.20 -23.56
N ALA A 349 -18.83 8.43 -24.63
CA ALA A 349 -19.79 8.78 -25.68
C ALA A 349 -21.22 8.85 -25.13
N ALA A 350 -21.62 7.92 -24.26
CA ALA A 350 -22.93 7.94 -23.62
C ALA A 350 -23.11 9.11 -22.63
N LEU A 351 -22.05 9.52 -21.91
CA LEU A 351 -22.07 10.74 -21.11
C LEU A 351 -22.25 12.00 -21.97
N LEU A 352 -21.57 12.09 -23.13
CA LEU A 352 -21.77 13.18 -24.10
C LEU A 352 -23.22 13.24 -24.59
N GLU A 353 -23.83 12.08 -24.89
CA GLU A 353 -25.26 11.99 -25.25
C GLU A 353 -26.18 12.49 -24.13
N ASN A 354 -25.77 12.30 -22.88
CA ASN A 354 -26.45 12.79 -21.68
C ASN A 354 -26.03 14.22 -21.29
N LYS A 355 -25.53 15.01 -22.24
CA LYS A 355 -25.20 16.44 -22.09
C LYS A 355 -24.11 16.75 -21.08
N TRP A 356 -23.20 15.81 -20.82
CA TRP A 356 -21.96 16.10 -20.11
C TRP A 356 -21.03 16.92 -21.00
N THR A 357 -20.45 17.96 -20.44
CA THR A 357 -19.49 18.80 -21.16
C THR A 357 -18.11 18.14 -21.19
N GLU A 358 -17.27 18.56 -22.12
CA GLU A 358 -15.89 18.09 -22.19
C GLU A 358 -15.10 18.39 -20.89
N GLU A 359 -15.31 19.55 -20.28
CA GLU A 359 -14.66 19.93 -19.01
C GLU A 359 -15.05 18.96 -17.88
N GLU A 360 -16.33 18.58 -17.81
CA GLU A 360 -16.80 17.62 -16.83
C GLU A 360 -16.25 16.21 -17.09
N LEU A 361 -16.11 15.84 -18.37
CA LEU A 361 -15.50 14.56 -18.76
C LEU A 361 -14.00 14.51 -18.49
N ALA A 362 -13.28 15.62 -18.63
CA ALA A 362 -11.88 15.71 -18.23
C ALA A 362 -11.72 15.46 -16.71
N LYS A 363 -12.68 15.96 -15.91
CA LYS A 363 -12.75 15.73 -14.47
C LYS A 363 -12.98 14.27 -14.11
N ILE A 364 -13.96 13.63 -14.74
CA ILE A 364 -14.23 12.19 -14.56
C ILE A 364 -13.07 11.33 -15.05
N ALA A 365 -12.44 11.69 -16.18
CA ALA A 365 -11.32 10.93 -16.74
C ALA A 365 -10.18 10.78 -15.73
N GLY A 366 -9.74 11.86 -15.10
CA GLY A 366 -8.68 11.73 -14.11
C GLY A 366 -8.36 12.98 -13.30
N GLN A 367 -8.82 14.17 -13.71
CA GLN A 367 -8.45 15.38 -12.97
C GLN A 367 -8.99 15.36 -11.53
N ASN A 368 -10.15 14.74 -11.27
CA ASN A 368 -10.69 14.64 -9.91
C ASN A 368 -9.84 13.74 -9.00
N ILE A 369 -9.41 12.57 -9.47
CA ILE A 369 -8.57 11.68 -8.65
C ILE A 369 -7.16 12.27 -8.48
N ILE A 370 -6.61 12.93 -9.51
CA ILE A 370 -5.33 13.65 -9.40
C ILE A 370 -5.43 14.79 -8.39
N ARG A 371 -6.55 15.54 -8.37
CA ARG A 371 -6.84 16.58 -7.36
C ARG A 371 -6.84 16.00 -5.95
N VAL A 372 -7.50 14.87 -5.73
CA VAL A 372 -7.58 14.21 -4.42
C VAL A 372 -6.21 13.70 -3.96
N LEU A 373 -5.45 13.06 -4.84
CA LEU A 373 -4.08 12.62 -4.54
C LEU A 373 -3.18 13.81 -4.21
N SER A 374 -3.21 14.88 -5.01
CA SER A 374 -2.45 16.10 -4.76
C SER A 374 -2.83 16.78 -3.44
N ALA A 375 -4.12 16.75 -3.05
CA ALA A 375 -4.56 17.27 -1.77
C ALA A 375 -4.02 16.45 -0.59
N ASN A 376 -3.96 15.12 -0.71
CA ASN A 376 -3.35 14.25 0.30
C ASN A 376 -1.85 14.52 0.45
N GLU A 377 -1.12 14.68 -0.66
CA GLU A 377 0.30 15.07 -0.65
C GLU A 377 0.53 16.42 0.03
N LYS A 378 -0.35 17.40 -0.21
CA LYS A 378 -0.29 18.72 0.46
C LYS A 378 -0.54 18.60 1.95
N VAL A 379 -1.53 17.83 2.38
CA VAL A 379 -1.79 17.58 3.81
C VAL A 379 -0.59 16.90 4.47
N ALA A 380 -0.02 15.88 3.85
CA ALA A 380 1.20 15.22 4.33
C ALA A 380 2.34 16.22 4.53
N LYS A 381 2.53 17.14 3.58
CA LYS A 381 3.55 18.20 3.68
C LYS A 381 3.30 19.12 4.88
N THR A 382 2.05 19.46 5.21
CA THR A 382 1.75 20.24 6.43
C THR A 382 2.00 19.48 7.72
N LEU A 383 2.05 18.14 7.65
CA LEU A 383 2.26 17.24 8.78
C LEU A 383 3.69 16.70 8.84
N GLU A 384 4.63 17.21 8.04
CA GLU A 384 5.99 16.66 7.92
C GLU A 384 6.80 16.71 9.23
N TYR A 385 6.48 17.66 10.12
CA TYR A 385 7.10 17.82 11.43
C TYR A 385 6.47 16.93 12.51
N ILE A 386 5.36 16.26 12.21
CA ILE A 386 4.71 15.33 13.13
C ILE A 386 5.44 13.98 13.03
N GLU A 387 5.95 13.52 14.16
CA GLU A 387 6.60 12.21 14.25
C GLU A 387 5.60 11.07 13.92
N PRO A 388 6.07 9.97 13.32
CA PRO A 388 5.24 8.79 13.09
C PRO A 388 4.57 8.29 14.37
N ILE A 389 3.30 7.88 14.26
CA ILE A 389 2.58 7.29 15.38
C ILE A 389 3.15 5.90 15.67
N ASP A 390 3.58 5.69 16.92
CA ASP A 390 4.22 4.46 17.42
C ASP A 390 3.32 3.64 18.35
N ASP A 391 2.06 4.04 18.54
CA ASP A 391 1.13 3.31 19.37
C ASP A 391 0.81 1.92 18.77
N ILE A 392 0.67 0.94 19.65
CA ILE A 392 0.25 -0.41 19.31
C ILE A 392 -1.23 -0.52 19.66
N ILE A 393 -1.97 -1.33 18.91
CA ILE A 393 -3.37 -1.63 19.19
C ILE A 393 -3.51 -2.25 20.60
N ASP A 394 -4.54 -1.83 21.33
CA ASP A 394 -4.82 -2.38 22.65
C ASP A 394 -5.25 -3.85 22.53
N GLN A 395 -4.81 -4.69 23.49
CA GLN A 395 -5.17 -6.11 23.51
C GLN A 395 -6.69 -6.33 23.55
N LYS A 396 -7.44 -5.41 24.15
CA LYS A 396 -8.91 -5.46 24.21
C LYS A 396 -9.57 -5.38 22.83
N ASP A 397 -8.94 -4.67 21.89
CA ASP A 397 -9.47 -4.44 20.54
C ASP A 397 -9.12 -5.62 19.61
N LEU A 398 -8.08 -6.39 19.93
CA LEU A 398 -7.71 -7.60 19.19
C LEU A 398 -8.69 -8.76 19.38
N GLY A 399 -9.56 -8.75 20.41
CA GLY A 399 -10.49 -9.84 20.70
C GLY A 399 -9.80 -11.20 20.88
N ASP A 400 -10.52 -12.30 20.62
CA ASP A 400 -9.98 -13.68 20.66
C ASP A 400 -8.99 -13.99 19.51
N LEU A 401 -8.70 -13.04 18.61
CA LEU A 401 -7.83 -13.28 17.43
C LEU A 401 -6.35 -13.50 17.78
N MET A 402 -5.92 -13.27 19.01
CA MET A 402 -4.52 -13.46 19.44
C MET A 402 -4.43 -13.94 20.91
N ILE A 403 -4.47 -15.26 21.12
CA ILE A 403 -3.86 -15.90 22.29
C ILE A 403 -2.62 -16.65 21.81
N SER A 404 -1.44 -16.10 22.05
CA SER A 404 -0.34 -16.80 22.71
C SER A 404 0.94 -15.95 22.80
N ILE A 405 1.71 -16.25 23.85
CA ILE A 405 3.13 -15.95 24.13
C ILE A 405 3.45 -14.60 24.77
N GLU A 406 3.42 -14.57 26.11
CA GLU A 406 4.61 -14.21 26.90
C GLU A 406 4.48 -14.71 28.36
N SER A 407 5.36 -15.65 28.75
CA SER A 407 6.13 -15.59 30.01
C SER A 407 6.76 -16.95 30.36
N LYS A 408 8.08 -17.09 30.15
CA LYS A 408 8.91 -17.92 31.03
C LYS A 408 10.23 -17.22 31.32
N LYS A 409 10.40 -16.79 32.57
CA LYS A 409 11.66 -16.32 33.15
C LYS A 409 12.63 -17.50 33.22
N PHE A 410 13.82 -17.34 32.63
CA PHE A 410 14.92 -18.30 32.77
C PHE A 410 15.80 -17.86 33.95
N LYS A 411 15.90 -18.69 35.00
CA LYS A 411 16.92 -18.53 36.05
C LYS A 411 18.21 -19.22 35.59
N ARG A 412 19.33 -18.52 35.60
CA ARG A 412 20.67 -19.12 35.46
C ARG A 412 21.36 -19.14 36.82
N SER A 413 21.90 -20.31 37.17
CA SER A 413 22.79 -20.51 38.32
C SER A 413 24.22 -20.10 37.95
N LEU A 414 24.83 -19.31 38.83
CA LEU A 414 26.23 -18.90 38.80
C LEU A 414 27.06 -19.93 39.58
N VAL A 415 28.17 -20.42 39.04
CA VAL A 415 29.22 -21.09 39.84
C VAL A 415 30.57 -20.46 39.50
N ILE A 416 31.18 -19.94 40.55
CA ILE A 416 32.47 -19.25 40.63
C ILE A 416 33.57 -20.29 40.80
N GLY A 417 34.72 -20.09 40.16
CA GLY A 417 35.88 -20.94 40.39
C GLY A 417 37.16 -20.41 39.78
N VAL A 418 37.65 -19.23 40.20
CA VAL A 418 39.06 -18.86 39.99
C VAL A 418 39.55 -18.00 41.16
N LEU A 419 40.13 -18.63 42.17
CA LEU A 419 41.00 -17.96 43.14
C LEU A 419 42.06 -18.98 43.52
N ILE A 420 43.30 -18.77 43.05
CA ILE A 420 44.60 -19.27 43.57
C ILE A 420 45.74 -19.03 42.56
N ALA A 421 45.47 -18.70 41.29
CA ALA A 421 46.52 -18.43 40.30
C ALA A 421 47.01 -16.96 40.23
N THR A 422 46.43 -16.04 41.02
CA THR A 422 46.59 -14.59 40.78
C THR A 422 47.76 -13.93 41.51
N ILE A 423 48.40 -14.60 42.47
CA ILE A 423 49.40 -13.93 43.34
C ILE A 423 50.85 -14.14 42.85
N ALA A 424 51.12 -15.15 42.03
CA ALA A 424 52.46 -15.38 41.46
C ALA A 424 52.76 -14.55 40.18
N LEU A 425 51.74 -13.96 39.55
CA LEU A 425 51.90 -13.16 38.32
C LEU A 425 52.23 -11.67 38.58
N ILE A 426 51.97 -11.19 39.80
CA ILE A 426 51.94 -9.75 40.12
C ILE A 426 53.36 -9.14 40.29
N ILE A 427 54.39 -9.95 40.55
CA ILE A 427 55.76 -9.44 40.79
C ILE A 427 56.64 -9.53 39.52
N GLY A 428 56.27 -10.36 38.54
CA GLY A 428 56.96 -10.44 37.23
C GLY A 428 56.41 -9.49 36.15
N LEU A 429 55.19 -8.98 36.29
CA LEU A 429 54.57 -8.10 35.30
C LEU A 429 54.97 -6.62 35.42
N SER A 430 55.46 -6.17 36.56
CA SER A 430 55.69 -4.74 36.84
C SER A 430 56.91 -4.12 36.15
N LEU A 431 57.82 -4.92 35.55
CA LEU A 431 58.86 -4.42 34.64
C LEU A 431 58.58 -4.67 33.14
N GLY A 432 57.64 -5.55 32.80
CA GLY A 432 57.16 -5.73 31.42
C GLY A 432 56.12 -4.70 31.00
N LEU A 433 55.32 -4.21 31.96
CA LEU A 433 54.22 -3.26 31.73
C LEU A 433 54.67 -1.89 31.20
N ALA A 434 55.85 -1.39 31.58
CA ALA A 434 56.32 -0.07 31.16
C ALA A 434 56.79 -0.02 29.69
N LEU A 435 57.27 -1.13 29.13
CA LEU A 435 57.66 -1.24 27.71
C LEU A 435 56.50 -1.70 26.80
N THR A 436 55.49 -2.37 27.37
CA THR A 436 54.26 -2.72 26.64
C THR A 436 53.24 -1.59 26.59
N GLN A 437 53.25 -0.67 27.56
CA GLN A 437 52.31 0.46 27.59
C GLN A 437 52.66 1.52 26.54
N THR A 438 53.95 1.80 26.31
CA THR A 438 54.39 2.68 25.22
C THR A 438 54.09 2.10 23.84
N SER A 439 54.24 0.78 23.66
CA SER A 439 53.91 0.13 22.38
C SER A 439 52.40 -0.01 22.16
N PHE A 440 51.61 -0.20 23.22
CA PHE A 440 50.14 -0.15 23.15
C PHE A 440 49.64 1.25 22.79
N ASP A 441 50.15 2.30 23.41
CA ASP A 441 49.74 3.68 23.13
C ASP A 441 50.08 4.10 21.69
N ASP A 442 51.25 3.70 21.18
CA ASP A 442 51.64 3.94 19.79
C ASP A 442 50.79 3.13 18.80
N ASN A 443 50.51 1.86 19.10
CA ASN A 443 49.64 1.03 18.27
C ASN A 443 48.18 1.50 18.33
N PHE A 444 47.72 2.00 19.47
CA PHE A 444 46.39 2.57 19.64
C PHE A 444 46.24 3.86 18.80
N LYS A 445 47.22 4.77 18.85
CA LYS A 445 47.24 5.96 17.97
C LYS A 445 47.25 5.60 16.49
N LYS A 446 48.03 4.58 16.10
CA LYS A 446 48.02 4.06 14.72
C LYS A 446 46.65 3.51 14.34
N ALA A 447 46.02 2.74 15.22
CA ALA A 447 44.66 2.24 15.01
C ALA A 447 43.66 3.39 14.86
N GLU A 448 43.70 4.41 15.73
CA GLU A 448 42.85 5.59 15.60
C GLU A 448 43.05 6.32 14.26
N GLN A 449 44.29 6.48 13.81
CA GLN A 449 44.58 7.06 12.50
C GLN A 449 44.02 6.21 11.35
N LEU A 450 44.12 4.89 11.42
CA LEU A 450 43.52 4.00 10.42
C LEU A 450 42.01 4.16 10.37
N LEU A 451 41.35 4.22 11.52
CA LEU A 451 39.89 4.40 11.63
C LEU A 451 39.39 5.77 11.14
N THR A 452 40.27 6.77 11.02
CA THR A 452 39.92 8.03 10.33
C THR A 452 40.00 7.95 8.80
N LYS A 453 40.76 6.99 8.26
CA LYS A 453 41.01 6.84 6.82
C LYS A 453 40.15 5.75 6.19
N PHE A 454 39.84 4.71 6.96
CA PHE A 454 39.09 3.55 6.50
C PHE A 454 37.90 3.31 7.43
N PRO A 455 36.69 3.09 6.87
CA PRO A 455 35.53 2.81 7.70
C PRO A 455 35.69 1.44 8.35
N LEU A 456 35.70 1.39 9.68
CA LEU A 456 35.40 0.15 10.40
C LEU A 456 33.93 -0.16 10.21
N ILE A 457 33.64 -1.37 9.72
CA ILE A 457 32.29 -1.85 9.44
C ILE A 457 31.97 -2.94 10.44
N ASP A 458 30.98 -2.69 11.29
CA ASP A 458 30.42 -3.72 12.15
C ASP A 458 29.31 -4.47 11.40
N GLY A 459 29.46 -5.78 11.31
CA GLY A 459 28.66 -6.67 10.47
C GLY A 459 27.32 -7.11 11.08
N HIS A 460 27.08 -6.89 12.38
CA HIS A 460 25.87 -7.37 13.04
C HIS A 460 25.56 -6.59 14.32
N ASN A 461 24.31 -6.15 14.50
CA ASN A 461 23.90 -5.44 15.71
C ASN A 461 22.40 -5.59 16.02
N ASP A 462 22.10 -6.07 17.23
CA ASP A 462 20.77 -6.44 17.70
C ASP A 462 19.99 -5.31 18.39
N VAL A 463 20.47 -4.07 18.33
CA VAL A 463 19.70 -2.90 18.80
C VAL A 463 18.25 -2.92 18.28
N PRO A 464 17.96 -3.28 17.01
CA PRO A 464 16.58 -3.35 16.54
C PRO A 464 15.70 -4.33 17.31
N SER A 465 16.22 -5.53 17.54
CA SER A 465 15.56 -6.58 18.32
C SER A 465 15.33 -6.13 19.76
N MET A 466 16.33 -5.50 20.39
CA MET A 466 16.22 -4.92 21.73
C MET A 466 15.13 -3.84 21.79
N VAL A 467 15.11 -2.91 20.83
CA VAL A 467 14.14 -1.81 20.79
C VAL A 467 12.71 -2.34 20.64
N ARG A 468 12.52 -3.32 19.77
CA ARG A 468 11.23 -3.98 19.62
C ARG A 468 10.80 -4.69 20.90
N LYS A 469 11.68 -5.48 21.50
CA LYS A 469 11.34 -6.32 22.66
C LYS A 469 11.04 -5.47 23.91
N ASN A 470 11.92 -4.52 24.22
CA ASN A 470 11.89 -3.80 25.49
C ASN A 470 11.10 -2.49 25.43
N PHE A 471 11.11 -1.82 24.27
CA PHE A 471 10.46 -0.51 24.09
C PHE A 471 9.26 -0.57 23.15
N LYS A 472 8.92 -1.76 22.63
CA LYS A 472 7.79 -1.97 21.72
C LYS A 472 7.81 -0.99 20.54
N ASN A 473 9.01 -0.70 20.02
CA ASN A 473 9.28 0.27 18.95
C ASN A 473 8.93 1.74 19.25
N GLN A 474 8.63 2.10 20.51
CA GLN A 474 8.24 3.44 20.91
C GLN A 474 9.46 4.29 21.29
N PHE A 475 9.78 5.27 20.46
CA PHE A 475 11.01 6.07 20.63
C PHE A 475 10.96 7.10 21.76
N LYS A 476 9.78 7.32 22.34
CA LYS A 476 9.59 8.14 23.54
C LYS A 476 10.07 7.46 24.83
N LEU A 477 10.32 6.15 24.78
CA LEU A 477 10.64 5.35 25.97
C LEU A 477 12.14 5.19 26.21
N PHE A 478 13.02 5.65 25.30
CA PHE A 478 14.47 5.54 25.45
C PHE A 478 15.24 6.67 24.77
N ASP A 479 16.46 6.94 25.26
CA ASP A 479 17.40 7.87 24.64
C ASP A 479 18.61 7.12 24.03
N PHE A 480 18.62 7.00 22.71
CA PHE A 480 19.71 6.33 21.98
C PHE A 480 21.03 7.12 21.97
N ASN A 481 21.04 8.37 22.45
CA ASN A 481 22.30 9.10 22.61
C ASN A 481 23.19 8.43 23.66
N ASP A 482 22.59 7.99 24.76
CA ASP A 482 23.30 7.45 25.92
C ASP A 482 22.39 6.52 26.71
N LEU A 483 22.50 5.22 26.42
CA LEU A 483 21.68 4.20 27.08
C LEU A 483 22.13 3.92 28.51
N THR A 484 23.29 4.44 28.97
CA THR A 484 23.76 4.22 30.36
C THR A 484 22.91 4.93 31.40
N LYS A 485 22.11 5.91 30.98
CA LYS A 485 21.19 6.66 31.83
C LYS A 485 19.85 5.96 32.05
N MET A 486 19.62 4.85 31.36
CA MET A 486 18.39 4.08 31.45
C MET A 486 18.45 3.12 32.64
N LYS A 487 17.29 2.78 33.20
CA LYS A 487 17.20 1.74 34.23
C LYS A 487 17.55 0.37 33.63
N ASP A 488 18.37 -0.41 34.34
CA ASP A 488 18.83 -1.74 33.92
C ASP A 488 17.70 -2.68 33.47
N GLU A 489 16.55 -2.64 34.15
CA GLU A 489 15.37 -3.47 33.82
C GLU A 489 14.81 -3.22 32.42
N LEU A 490 15.00 -2.02 31.87
CA LEU A 490 14.56 -1.65 30.52
C LEU A 490 15.57 -2.01 29.42
N LEU A 491 16.81 -2.32 29.80
CA LEU A 491 17.92 -2.55 28.87
C LEU A 491 18.11 -4.04 28.51
N GLY A 492 17.31 -4.95 29.07
CA GLY A 492 17.36 -6.38 28.77
C GLY A 492 18.15 -7.20 29.79
N THR A 493 18.61 -8.39 29.41
CA THR A 493 19.27 -9.34 30.34
C THR A 493 20.53 -8.73 30.97
N ASN A 494 20.44 -8.42 32.27
CA ASN A 494 21.46 -7.82 33.14
C ASN A 494 21.70 -6.31 32.94
N GLY A 495 20.83 -5.57 32.25
CA GLY A 495 20.99 -4.11 32.11
C GLY A 495 22.12 -3.64 31.19
N VAL A 496 22.81 -4.58 30.52
CA VAL A 496 23.99 -4.25 29.71
C VAL A 496 23.57 -3.91 28.28
N THR A 497 23.87 -2.69 27.84
CA THR A 497 23.83 -2.29 26.43
C THR A 497 25.25 -2.10 25.90
N HIS A 498 25.49 -2.56 24.67
CA HIS A 498 26.80 -2.41 24.01
C HIS A 498 26.83 -1.25 23.00
N THR A 499 25.67 -0.80 22.53
CA THR A 499 25.56 0.10 21.39
C THR A 499 24.65 1.30 21.71
N ASP A 500 25.21 2.50 21.62
CA ASP A 500 24.51 3.78 21.59
C ASP A 500 25.37 4.78 20.79
N ILE A 501 24.85 5.97 20.53
CA ILE A 501 25.56 6.97 19.71
C ILE A 501 26.91 7.35 20.33
N MET A 502 27.00 7.49 21.66
CA MET A 502 28.26 7.84 22.32
C MET A 502 29.33 6.77 22.10
N ARG A 503 28.98 5.49 22.26
CA ARG A 503 29.89 4.36 22.06
C ARG A 503 30.28 4.17 20.60
N LEU A 504 29.33 4.32 19.67
CA LEU A 504 29.59 4.28 18.24
C LEU A 504 30.60 5.34 17.80
N LYS A 505 30.44 6.58 18.29
CA LYS A 505 31.38 7.68 18.05
C LYS A 505 32.74 7.43 18.69
N LYS A 506 32.76 6.99 19.95
CA LYS A 506 33.99 6.67 20.68
C LYS A 506 34.80 5.55 20.00
N GLY A 507 34.11 4.56 19.43
CA GLY A 507 34.70 3.46 18.66
C GLY A 507 35.10 3.84 17.23
N ARG A 508 34.85 5.08 16.77
CA ARG A 508 35.11 5.55 15.39
C ARG A 508 34.50 4.63 14.33
N LEU A 509 33.29 4.13 14.58
CA LEU A 509 32.62 3.25 13.63
C LEU A 509 32.30 4.03 12.34
N GLY A 510 32.67 3.46 11.19
CA GLY A 510 32.38 4.06 9.88
C GLY A 510 31.08 3.55 9.27
N ALA A 511 30.72 2.29 9.54
CA ALA A 511 29.45 1.72 9.12
C ALA A 511 28.92 0.65 10.08
N GLN A 512 27.59 0.52 10.14
CA GLN A 512 26.87 -0.43 10.98
C GLN A 512 25.87 -1.21 10.14
N PHE A 513 25.93 -2.53 10.20
CA PHE A 513 24.82 -3.40 9.83
C PHE A 513 23.88 -3.60 11.01
N TRP A 514 22.63 -3.20 10.83
CA TRP A 514 21.55 -3.39 11.79
C TRP A 514 20.77 -4.66 11.42
N ALA A 515 20.65 -5.61 12.35
CA ALA A 515 20.02 -6.90 12.12
C ALA A 515 18.57 -6.89 12.63
N ALA A 516 17.61 -7.17 11.74
CA ALA A 516 16.25 -7.51 12.14
C ALA A 516 16.19 -9.01 12.50
N TYR A 517 15.80 -9.30 13.73
CA TYR A 517 15.74 -10.67 14.25
C TYR A 517 14.30 -11.08 14.59
N ALA A 518 13.91 -12.30 14.21
CA ALA A 518 12.72 -12.95 14.75
C ALA A 518 13.08 -14.31 15.34
N SER A 519 12.50 -14.61 16.51
CA SER A 519 12.69 -15.91 17.16
C SER A 519 12.13 -17.04 16.31
N CYS A 520 12.67 -18.25 16.46
CA CYS A 520 12.20 -19.44 15.76
C CYS A 520 10.70 -19.77 16.00
N GLU A 521 10.10 -19.26 17.07
CA GLU A 521 8.66 -19.41 17.34
C GLU A 521 7.76 -18.70 16.33
N SER A 522 8.31 -17.73 15.57
CA SER A 522 7.62 -16.98 14.52
C SER A 522 7.61 -17.69 13.16
N LEU A 523 8.32 -18.81 13.04
CA LEU A 523 8.38 -19.61 11.80
C LEU A 523 6.96 -20.01 11.38
N ALA A 524 6.61 -19.74 10.12
CA ALA A 524 5.28 -19.97 9.53
C ALA A 524 4.11 -19.28 10.28
N LYS A 525 4.41 -18.24 11.06
CA LYS A 525 3.42 -17.39 11.73
C LYS A 525 3.58 -15.94 11.28
N ASP A 526 4.41 -15.18 11.97
CA ASP A 526 4.51 -13.72 11.86
C ASP A 526 5.94 -13.24 11.61
N ALA A 527 6.84 -14.14 11.17
CA ALA A 527 8.23 -13.80 10.87
C ALA A 527 8.37 -12.58 9.95
N ALA A 528 7.67 -12.57 8.81
CA ALA A 528 7.72 -11.45 7.87
C ALA A 528 7.27 -10.13 8.53
N ARG A 529 6.18 -10.18 9.32
CA ARG A 529 5.69 -9.02 10.08
C ARG A 529 6.76 -8.48 11.02
N ILE A 530 7.36 -9.33 11.84
CA ILE A 530 8.37 -8.95 12.85
C ILE A 530 9.59 -8.28 12.19
N HIS A 531 10.04 -8.80 11.05
CA HIS A 531 11.17 -8.22 10.32
C HIS A 531 10.80 -6.87 9.69
N LEU A 532 9.60 -6.73 9.12
CA LEU A 532 9.14 -5.47 8.54
C LEU A 532 8.90 -4.37 9.60
N GLU A 533 8.40 -4.73 10.78
CA GLU A 533 8.30 -3.83 11.93
C GLU A 533 9.68 -3.30 12.36
N GLN A 534 10.69 -4.17 12.41
CA GLN A 534 12.06 -3.77 12.73
C GLN A 534 12.69 -2.93 11.61
N LEU A 535 12.37 -3.23 10.36
CA LEU A 535 12.82 -2.44 9.21
C LEU A 535 12.31 -1.00 9.27
N ASP A 536 11.02 -0.80 9.51
CA ASP A 536 10.43 0.52 9.75
C ASP A 536 11.14 1.22 10.91
N MET A 537 11.28 0.53 12.04
CA MET A 537 11.94 1.04 13.24
C MET A 537 13.39 1.48 12.95
N MET A 538 14.19 0.65 12.27
CA MET A 538 15.58 0.98 11.90
C MET A 538 15.64 2.24 11.06
N LYS A 539 14.78 2.36 10.03
CA LYS A 539 14.73 3.56 9.18
C LYS A 539 14.36 4.80 9.98
N ARG A 540 13.38 4.70 10.89
CA ARG A 540 13.02 5.82 11.79
C ARG A 540 14.17 6.18 12.72
N LEU A 541 14.86 5.20 13.30
CA LEU A 541 15.99 5.43 14.21
C LEU A 541 17.11 6.19 13.50
N ILE A 542 17.47 5.74 12.30
CA ILE A 542 18.50 6.38 11.47
C ILE A 542 18.08 7.82 11.12
N ASN A 543 16.83 8.02 10.70
CA ASN A 543 16.32 9.33 10.31
C ASN A 543 16.19 10.30 11.49
N LYS A 544 16.07 9.81 12.72
CA LYS A 544 16.08 10.62 13.95
C LYS A 544 17.46 11.24 14.24
N PHE A 545 18.54 10.68 13.70
CA PHE A 545 19.91 11.14 13.94
C PHE A 545 20.70 11.45 12.66
N PRO A 546 20.20 12.35 11.79
CA PRO A 546 20.77 12.59 10.46
C PRO A 546 22.15 13.27 10.48
N SER A 547 22.53 13.86 11.62
CA SER A 547 23.86 14.43 11.87
C SER A 547 24.89 13.37 12.28
N VAL A 548 24.44 12.17 12.67
CA VAL A 548 25.29 11.09 13.19
C VAL A 548 25.37 9.93 12.21
N MET A 549 24.24 9.53 11.63
CA MET A 549 24.14 8.36 10.78
C MET A 549 23.25 8.62 9.58
N LYS A 550 23.45 7.83 8.52
CA LYS A 550 22.64 7.90 7.31
C LYS A 550 22.46 6.51 6.71
N TYR A 551 21.24 6.22 6.31
CA TYR A 551 20.91 4.98 5.63
C TYR A 551 21.61 4.91 4.28
N VAL A 552 22.23 3.77 3.97
CA VAL A 552 22.86 3.48 2.68
C VAL A 552 22.59 2.04 2.29
N ASP A 553 22.62 1.78 0.99
CA ASP A 553 22.29 0.48 0.42
C ASP A 553 23.31 0.02 -0.64
N ASN A 554 24.39 0.78 -0.82
CA ASN A 554 25.45 0.51 -1.77
C ASN A 554 26.80 1.00 -1.23
N SER A 555 27.89 0.46 -1.77
CA SER A 555 29.24 0.74 -1.32
C SER A 555 29.69 2.18 -1.58
N LYS A 556 29.25 2.79 -2.68
CA LYS A 556 29.61 4.17 -3.03
C LYS A 556 29.07 5.17 -2.01
N ASP A 557 27.81 5.02 -1.63
CA ASP A 557 27.18 5.90 -0.64
C ASP A 557 27.72 5.63 0.77
N LEU A 558 28.08 4.39 1.10
CA LEU A 558 28.77 4.07 2.36
C LEU A 558 30.04 4.90 2.50
N ILE A 559 30.91 4.86 1.49
CA ILE A 559 32.17 5.62 1.51
C ILE A 559 31.91 7.13 1.58
N LYS A 560 30.93 7.63 0.82
CA LYS A 560 30.55 9.05 0.86
C LYS A 560 30.08 9.48 2.26
N VAL A 561 29.21 8.70 2.90
CA VAL A 561 28.70 8.98 4.25
C VAL A 561 29.81 8.95 5.29
N PHE A 562 30.73 7.99 5.18
CA PHE A 562 31.93 7.95 6.03
C PHE A 562 32.79 9.21 5.86
N GLN A 563 33.01 9.67 4.62
CA GLN A 563 33.75 10.90 4.33
C GLN A 563 33.05 12.16 4.86
N GLU A 564 31.72 12.15 5.00
CA GLU A 564 30.93 13.19 5.67
C GLU A 564 31.08 13.15 7.21
N GLY A 565 31.85 12.21 7.77
CA GLY A 565 32.05 12.04 9.21
C GLY A 565 30.87 11.36 9.92
N LYS A 566 30.03 10.64 9.17
CA LYS A 566 28.82 9.96 9.66
C LYS A 566 28.96 8.44 9.59
N ILE A 567 28.12 7.76 10.35
CA ILE A 567 27.99 6.30 10.33
C ILE A 567 27.06 5.88 9.19
N ALA A 568 27.59 5.15 8.23
CA ALA A 568 26.78 4.52 7.20
C ALA A 568 25.96 3.36 7.80
N SER A 569 24.64 3.42 7.68
CA SER A 569 23.72 2.44 8.27
C SER A 569 23.13 1.53 7.20
N LEU A 570 23.41 0.23 7.31
CA LEU A 570 22.90 -0.82 6.43
C LEU A 570 21.95 -1.72 7.19
N ILE A 571 21.06 -2.39 6.46
CA ILE A 571 20.03 -3.24 7.06
C ILE A 571 20.17 -4.67 6.56
N GLY A 572 20.06 -5.63 7.47
CA GLY A 572 19.94 -7.04 7.13
C GLY A 572 18.90 -7.79 7.94
N LEU A 573 18.70 -9.02 7.51
CA LEU A 573 17.78 -9.96 8.12
C LEU A 573 18.58 -11.07 8.79
N GLU A 574 18.20 -11.39 10.02
CA GLU A 574 18.70 -12.56 10.70
C GLU A 574 17.71 -13.72 10.49
N SER A 575 18.17 -14.71 9.74
CA SER A 575 17.53 -15.98 9.39
C SER A 575 16.67 -15.97 8.13
N GLY A 576 16.74 -17.07 7.39
CA GLY A 576 16.01 -17.27 6.13
C GLY A 576 14.50 -17.34 6.30
N HIS A 577 13.98 -17.68 7.49
CA HIS A 577 12.53 -17.70 7.73
C HIS A 577 11.88 -16.32 7.67
N ALA A 578 12.67 -15.25 7.60
CA ALA A 578 12.19 -13.89 7.34
C ALA A 578 11.35 -13.80 6.04
N ILE A 579 11.67 -14.59 5.02
CA ILE A 579 10.99 -14.52 3.71
C ILE A 579 9.72 -15.35 3.61
N ASP A 580 9.33 -16.04 4.69
CA ASP A 580 8.11 -16.87 4.77
C ASP A 580 7.92 -17.83 3.57
N SER A 581 9.04 -18.45 3.17
CA SER A 581 9.15 -19.36 2.02
C SER A 581 8.69 -18.77 0.69
N SER A 582 8.81 -17.45 0.50
CA SER A 582 8.36 -16.75 -0.70
C SER A 582 9.47 -15.87 -1.30
N LEU A 583 9.83 -16.15 -2.55
CA LEU A 583 10.83 -15.37 -3.30
C LEU A 583 10.37 -13.94 -3.60
N ALA A 584 9.05 -13.71 -3.66
CA ALA A 584 8.50 -12.36 -3.75
C ALA A 584 8.89 -11.55 -2.52
N ILE A 585 8.79 -12.13 -1.32
CA ILE A 585 9.16 -11.47 -0.06
C ILE A 585 10.66 -11.14 -0.03
N LEU A 586 11.51 -12.03 -0.54
CA LEU A 586 12.94 -11.75 -0.70
C LEU A 586 13.19 -10.51 -1.59
N ARG A 587 12.52 -10.43 -2.75
CA ARG A 587 12.62 -9.26 -3.65
C ARG A 587 12.08 -8.00 -3.00
N ILE A 588 10.98 -8.10 -2.25
CA ILE A 588 10.39 -6.99 -1.51
C ILE A 588 11.34 -6.47 -0.43
N PHE A 589 11.99 -7.35 0.35
CA PHE A 589 13.01 -6.92 1.31
C PHE A 589 14.18 -6.22 0.62
N TYR A 590 14.64 -6.74 -0.53
CA TYR A 590 15.67 -6.09 -1.33
C TYR A 590 15.25 -4.71 -1.83
N ALA A 591 14.02 -4.57 -2.35
CA ALA A 591 13.44 -3.28 -2.77
C ALA A 591 13.28 -2.29 -1.60
N LEU A 592 13.01 -2.81 -0.40
CA LEU A 592 12.98 -2.05 0.84
C LEU A 592 14.37 -1.70 1.37
N GLY A 593 15.44 -2.19 0.73
CA GLY A 593 16.80 -1.78 1.04
C GLY A 593 17.60 -2.72 1.94
N VAL A 594 17.11 -3.95 2.15
CA VAL A 594 17.89 -5.01 2.79
C VAL A 594 19.04 -5.43 1.88
N ARG A 595 20.24 -5.61 2.45
CA ARG A 595 21.45 -5.96 1.67
C ARG A 595 22.15 -7.24 2.12
N TYR A 596 21.77 -7.82 3.25
CA TYR A 596 22.18 -9.18 3.61
C TYR A 596 21.06 -9.92 4.34
N MET A 597 21.12 -11.26 4.29
CA MET A 597 20.28 -12.15 5.07
C MET A 597 21.12 -13.35 5.50
N THR A 598 21.09 -13.71 6.79
CA THR A 598 21.68 -14.98 7.21
C THR A 598 20.75 -16.13 6.81
N LEU A 599 21.31 -17.26 6.35
CA LEU A 599 20.51 -18.35 5.77
C LEU A 599 19.68 -19.11 6.80
N THR A 600 20.15 -19.18 8.04
CA THR A 600 19.51 -19.92 9.14
C THR A 600 19.89 -19.31 10.49
N HIS A 601 19.23 -19.77 11.53
CA HIS A 601 19.53 -19.50 12.94
C HIS A 601 19.37 -20.84 13.71
N ASN A 602 18.97 -20.81 14.97
CA ASN A 602 18.74 -21.99 15.80
C ASN A 602 17.48 -22.82 15.42
N CYS A 603 16.91 -22.66 14.23
CA CYS A 603 15.75 -23.40 13.72
C CYS A 603 15.99 -23.88 12.29
N ASN A 604 15.39 -25.03 11.98
CA ASN A 604 15.41 -25.66 10.67
C ASN A 604 14.25 -25.21 9.80
#